data_AF-A0A0S9Q4Z6-F1
#
_entry.id   AF-A0A0S9Q4Z6-F1
#
_cell.length_a   1.000
_cell.length_b   1.000
_cell.length_c   1.000
_cell.angle_alpha   90.00
_cell.angle_beta   90.00
_cell.angle_gamma   90.00
#
_symmetry.space_group_name_H-M   'P 1'
#
loop_
_entity.id
_entity.type
_entity.pdbx_description
1 polymer ?
#
loop_
_entity_poly.entity_id
_entity_poly.type
_entity_poly.pdbx_seq_one_letter_code
_entity_poly.pdbx_strand_id
1 'polypeptide(L)'
;MTPDTPSSATPARPRRTSRHAARRGLALLVGLALVLPLGATASARPRVPVHLGASVVTVDRMTLSSGADAARTVVHVAATTAAATATVTVDTSRRAQVWRGVGAALTDAAVVQLGGNDAATRLLFDRTRADGARLDWVRLPLSSTDFSTRLWTWGWDGRRVTPPAEARRAVDYLLTRALPLNPDLEVVVAPWSAPASMKDSRSLRGGSLLVGAEASYASMLVAQAAWLRERGVPVSALSIVNEPGHASDYTTMRMSDEQLARVAAAVAPRLRALGVDLWAVDHNWSDRARVDAVLAQAPGAHAAAAFHCYGGTPDQMAGLPVPSILTECTGTTDSRWGTFRWDSAHLVVRSVRAGSGGLMFWNAALSTTPGVGLDAGSQWGCKTCRGVLAVAPDRTVTTGPEHAVLAQLARAARPGAVSVASSTTSWSVWSSAFVRPDGTVGVYGYNDTGQTQLVRVVVGGTTSQTYAVEAGAVFTWEGTVA
;
A
#
# COMPACT_ATOMS: atom_id res chain seq x y z
N MET A 1 -37.23 20.03 64.39
CA MET A 1 -37.43 21.49 64.22
C MET A 1 -37.23 21.84 62.76
N THR A 2 -38.32 22.07 62.04
CA THR A 2 -38.45 23.05 60.94
C THR A 2 -38.53 24.47 61.55
N PRO A 3 -38.63 25.60 60.80
CA PRO A 3 -38.83 25.79 59.35
C PRO A 3 -37.71 26.69 58.72
N ASP A 4 -37.79 27.34 57.54
CA ASP A 4 -38.86 27.49 56.52
C ASP A 4 -38.26 27.75 55.10
N THR A 5 -39.12 28.11 54.13
CA THR A 5 -38.83 28.53 52.74
C THR A 5 -39.44 29.94 52.47
N PRO A 6 -39.09 30.67 51.39
CA PRO A 6 -39.88 30.61 50.13
C PRO A 6 -39.00 30.70 48.85
N SER A 7 -39.27 30.08 47.70
CA SER A 7 -40.46 30.02 46.81
C SER A 7 -40.63 31.19 45.82
N SER A 8 -40.45 30.93 44.52
CA SER A 8 -41.23 31.40 43.34
C SER A 8 -40.43 31.22 42.03
N ALA A 9 -41.00 31.20 40.81
CA ALA A 9 -42.22 30.58 40.29
C ALA A 9 -42.12 30.51 38.74
N THR A 10 -42.73 29.51 38.08
CA THR A 10 -42.71 29.31 36.61
C THR A 10 -43.75 30.19 35.88
N PRO A 11 -43.62 30.48 34.56
CA PRO A 11 -44.27 29.64 33.52
C PRO A 11 -43.40 29.46 32.23
N ALA A 12 -43.41 28.37 31.46
CA ALA A 12 -44.48 27.51 30.92
C ALA A 12 -45.15 28.03 29.62
N ARG A 13 -44.52 27.70 28.46
CA ARG A 13 -45.12 27.32 27.14
C ARG A 13 -45.99 28.35 26.37
N PRO A 14 -46.01 28.28 25.02
CA PRO A 14 -46.93 27.34 24.37
C PRO A 14 -46.38 26.59 23.15
N ARG A 15 -47.01 25.44 22.87
CA ARG A 15 -46.97 24.75 21.57
C ARG A 15 -47.72 25.57 20.53
N ARG A 16 -47.35 25.48 19.25
CA ARG A 16 -48.29 25.71 18.13
C ARG A 16 -48.50 24.43 17.34
N THR A 17 -49.77 24.04 17.24
CA THR A 17 -50.27 22.92 16.42
C THR A 17 -51.53 23.38 15.69
N SER A 18 -51.50 23.37 14.35
CA SER A 18 -52.68 23.42 13.46
C SER A 18 -52.17 23.17 12.04
N ARG A 19 -52.44 22.05 11.35
CA ARG A 19 -53.73 21.54 10.86
C ARG A 19 -54.55 22.57 10.07
N HIS A 20 -54.49 22.50 8.75
CA HIS A 20 -55.63 22.44 7.81
C HIS A 20 -55.11 21.75 6.53
N ALA A 21 -55.68 20.71 5.91
CA ALA A 21 -57.06 20.27 5.64
C ALA A 21 -57.52 20.57 4.19
N ALA A 22 -57.25 19.58 3.32
CA ALA A 22 -57.96 19.13 2.10
C ALA A 22 -59.07 19.98 1.42
N ARG A 23 -59.02 20.01 0.07
CA ARG A 23 -60.11 19.81 -0.95
C ARG A 23 -59.48 19.96 -2.37
N ARG A 24 -59.63 19.05 -3.34
CA ARG A 24 -60.78 18.48 -4.12
C ARG A 24 -61.09 19.26 -5.43
N GLY A 25 -61.32 18.51 -6.54
CA GLY A 25 -61.78 18.99 -7.86
C GLY A 25 -60.60 19.25 -8.82
N LEU A 26 -60.40 18.60 -9.98
CA LEU A 26 -61.27 18.03 -11.04
C LEU A 26 -62.07 19.06 -11.84
N ALA A 27 -61.59 19.37 -13.05
CA ALA A 27 -62.41 19.62 -14.24
C ALA A 27 -61.57 19.51 -15.52
N LEU A 28 -62.00 18.66 -16.45
CA LEU A 28 -61.62 18.70 -17.87
C LEU A 28 -62.29 19.92 -18.52
N LEU A 29 -61.70 20.51 -19.55
CA LEU A 29 -62.47 21.08 -20.67
C LEU A 29 -61.64 21.10 -21.95
N VAL A 30 -62.28 20.67 -23.04
CA VAL A 30 -61.69 20.52 -24.38
C VAL A 30 -61.87 21.82 -25.16
N GLY A 31 -60.82 22.31 -25.80
CA GLY A 31 -60.85 23.43 -26.74
C GLY A 31 -60.28 23.01 -28.10
N LEU A 32 -61.17 22.64 -29.03
CA LEU A 32 -60.81 22.21 -30.38
C LEU A 32 -60.46 23.44 -31.25
N ALA A 33 -59.22 23.54 -31.72
CA ALA A 33 -58.81 24.54 -32.70
C ALA A 33 -58.30 23.86 -33.98
N LEU A 34 -59.13 23.90 -35.02
CA LEU A 34 -58.82 23.33 -36.34
C LEU A 34 -57.98 24.35 -37.13
N VAL A 35 -56.72 24.03 -37.44
CA VAL A 35 -55.90 24.84 -38.37
C VAL A 35 -55.30 23.93 -39.44
N LEU A 36 -55.66 24.21 -40.69
CA LEU A 36 -55.17 23.50 -41.88
C LEU A 36 -53.69 23.82 -42.13
N PRO A 37 -52.80 22.83 -42.36
CA PRO A 37 -51.49 23.09 -42.92
C PRO A 37 -51.59 23.23 -44.44
N LEU A 38 -51.34 24.43 -44.97
CA LEU A 38 -50.97 24.55 -46.39
C LEU A 38 -49.63 23.85 -46.60
N GLY A 39 -49.52 23.10 -47.70
CA GLY A 39 -48.31 22.37 -48.04
C GLY A 39 -47.14 23.30 -48.37
N ALA A 40 -46.03 23.14 -47.65
CA ALA A 40 -44.73 23.67 -48.02
C ALA A 40 -43.75 22.50 -48.17
N THR A 41 -43.27 22.27 -49.39
CA THR A 41 -42.31 21.21 -49.72
C THR A 41 -40.90 21.59 -49.23
N ALA A 42 -40.63 21.31 -47.95
CA ALA A 42 -39.30 21.49 -47.38
C ALA A 42 -38.32 20.46 -47.97
N SER A 43 -37.44 20.93 -48.85
CA SER A 43 -36.32 20.15 -49.39
C SER A 43 -35.44 19.62 -48.25
N ALA A 44 -35.43 18.30 -48.06
CA ALA A 44 -34.60 17.63 -47.08
C ALA A 44 -33.13 17.66 -47.53
N ARG A 45 -32.35 18.61 -47.00
CA ARG A 45 -30.88 18.55 -47.11
C ARG A 45 -30.39 17.24 -46.46
N PRO A 46 -29.45 16.51 -47.08
CA PRO A 46 -28.90 15.31 -46.47
C PRO A 46 -28.21 15.69 -45.15
N ARG A 47 -28.62 15.04 -44.06
CA ARG A 47 -27.87 15.11 -42.80
C ARG A 47 -26.57 14.35 -42.99
N VAL A 48 -25.48 15.08 -43.20
CA VAL A 48 -24.13 14.53 -43.01
C VAL A 48 -24.06 14.03 -41.57
N PRO A 49 -23.67 12.77 -41.30
CA PRO A 49 -23.48 12.30 -39.95
C PRO A 49 -22.34 13.11 -39.32
N VAL A 50 -22.66 13.88 -38.28
CA VAL A 50 -21.64 14.48 -37.43
C VAL A 50 -20.99 13.32 -36.68
N HIS A 51 -19.82 12.89 -37.14
CA HIS A 51 -18.92 12.11 -36.31
C HIS A 51 -18.58 12.98 -35.10
N LEU A 52 -19.22 12.70 -33.96
CA LEU A 52 -18.72 13.12 -32.66
C LEU A 52 -17.28 12.59 -32.58
N GLY A 53 -16.31 13.50 -32.69
CA GLY A 53 -14.90 13.13 -32.61
C GLY A 53 -14.70 12.38 -31.31
N ALA A 54 -14.17 11.15 -31.40
CA ALA A 54 -13.84 10.38 -30.22
C ALA A 54 -12.89 11.24 -29.36
N SER A 55 -13.26 11.50 -28.12
CA SER A 55 -12.38 12.21 -27.19
C SER A 55 -11.04 11.48 -27.16
N VAL A 56 -9.97 12.20 -27.43
CA VAL A 56 -8.60 11.67 -27.41
C VAL A 56 -7.94 12.13 -26.13
N VAL A 57 -7.14 11.27 -25.49
CA VAL A 57 -6.31 11.66 -24.36
C VAL A 57 -5.35 12.74 -24.84
N THR A 58 -5.43 13.95 -24.26
CA THR A 58 -4.74 15.13 -24.77
C THR A 58 -3.22 15.08 -24.55
N VAL A 59 -2.78 14.42 -23.49
CA VAL A 59 -1.38 14.08 -23.22
C VAL A 59 -1.34 12.70 -22.54
N ASP A 60 -0.63 11.75 -23.14
CA ASP A 60 -0.27 10.48 -22.54
C ASP A 60 1.20 10.11 -22.74
N ARG A 61 1.67 9.18 -21.91
CA ARG A 61 2.98 8.55 -22.04
C ARG A 61 2.98 7.13 -21.51
N MET A 62 3.89 6.31 -22.01
CA MET A 62 4.19 4.99 -21.46
C MET A 62 5.67 4.84 -21.09
N THR A 63 5.94 4.16 -19.97
CA THR A 63 7.27 3.66 -19.59
C THR A 63 7.22 2.14 -19.42
N LEU A 64 8.30 1.44 -19.76
CA LEU A 64 8.44 -0.01 -19.51
C LEU A 64 9.70 -0.34 -18.72
N SER A 65 9.71 -1.49 -18.05
CA SER A 65 10.93 -2.14 -17.58
C SER A 65 10.98 -3.54 -18.18
N SER A 66 12.08 -3.85 -18.87
CA SER A 66 12.19 -5.07 -19.67
C SER A 66 12.27 -6.32 -18.80
N GLY A 67 11.54 -7.37 -19.18
CA GLY A 67 11.69 -8.71 -18.58
C GLY A 67 12.96 -9.44 -19.03
N ALA A 68 13.54 -9.04 -20.17
CA ALA A 68 14.71 -9.68 -20.78
C ALA A 68 16.01 -8.88 -20.57
N ASP A 69 15.95 -7.54 -20.58
CA ASP A 69 17.12 -6.67 -20.44
C ASP A 69 17.12 -5.91 -19.09
N ALA A 70 18.01 -6.30 -18.19
CA ALA A 70 18.12 -5.66 -16.88
C ALA A 70 18.55 -4.17 -16.94
N ALA A 71 19.26 -3.75 -18.00
CA ALA A 71 19.67 -2.36 -18.18
C ALA A 71 18.48 -1.46 -18.57
N ARG A 72 17.45 -2.01 -19.22
CA ARG A 72 16.23 -1.28 -19.59
C ARG A 72 15.20 -1.28 -18.46
N THR A 73 15.52 -0.52 -17.41
CA THR A 73 14.62 -0.25 -16.28
C THR A 73 14.03 1.16 -16.40
N VAL A 74 12.70 1.27 -16.44
CA VAL A 74 11.94 2.52 -16.64
C VAL A 74 12.40 3.34 -17.86
N VAL A 75 12.27 2.76 -19.06
CA VAL A 75 12.53 3.46 -20.33
C VAL A 75 11.22 3.98 -20.94
N HIS A 76 11.25 5.16 -21.53
CA HIS A 76 10.10 5.71 -22.28
C HIS A 76 9.85 4.93 -23.56
N VAL A 77 8.57 4.75 -23.90
CA VAL A 77 8.11 4.06 -25.11
C VAL A 77 7.51 5.08 -26.07
N ALA A 78 8.00 5.13 -27.30
CA ALA A 78 7.39 5.92 -28.35
C ALA A 78 6.04 5.30 -28.76
N ALA A 79 5.05 6.16 -29.03
CA ALA A 79 3.78 5.71 -29.57
C ALA A 79 3.91 5.25 -31.03
N THR A 80 2.95 4.42 -31.45
CA THR A 80 2.84 3.89 -32.81
C THR A 80 1.42 4.10 -33.36
N THR A 81 1.33 4.24 -34.68
CA THR A 81 0.06 4.30 -35.42
C THR A 81 -0.55 2.90 -35.63
N ALA A 82 0.15 1.83 -35.27
CA ALA A 82 -0.33 0.47 -35.41
C ALA A 82 -1.59 0.20 -34.56
N ALA A 83 -2.43 -0.72 -35.04
CA ALA A 83 -3.64 -1.15 -34.35
C ALA A 83 -3.28 -1.89 -33.05
N ALA A 84 -4.07 -1.67 -31.99
CA ALA A 84 -3.84 -2.31 -30.70
C ALA A 84 -4.20 -3.81 -30.76
N THR A 85 -3.32 -4.66 -30.24
CA THR A 85 -3.59 -6.09 -29.99
C THR A 85 -4.18 -6.33 -28.60
N ALA A 86 -3.98 -5.38 -27.68
CA ALA A 86 -4.58 -5.38 -26.34
C ALA A 86 -5.10 -3.98 -25.98
N THR A 87 -6.36 -3.89 -25.57
CA THR A 87 -6.95 -2.66 -25.01
C THR A 87 -7.19 -2.85 -23.52
N VAL A 88 -6.71 -1.91 -22.71
CA VAL A 88 -7.03 -1.77 -21.28
C VAL A 88 -8.14 -0.74 -21.14
N THR A 89 -9.30 -1.13 -20.65
CA THR A 89 -10.43 -0.22 -20.39
C THR A 89 -10.47 0.12 -18.91
N VAL A 90 -10.57 1.41 -18.59
CA VAL A 90 -10.61 1.96 -17.23
C VAL A 90 -11.95 2.67 -16.99
N ASP A 91 -12.65 2.24 -15.94
CA ASP A 91 -13.90 2.85 -15.46
C ASP A 91 -13.62 3.65 -14.18
N THR A 92 -13.45 4.96 -14.35
CA THR A 92 -13.16 5.90 -13.25
C THR A 92 -14.34 6.14 -12.31
N SER A 93 -15.57 5.75 -12.69
CA SER A 93 -16.74 5.84 -11.82
C SER A 93 -16.74 4.76 -10.73
N ARG A 94 -16.18 3.59 -11.05
CA ARG A 94 -16.03 2.44 -10.14
C ARG A 94 -14.78 2.56 -9.28
N ARG A 95 -14.83 3.47 -8.31
CA ARG A 95 -13.77 3.71 -7.30
C ARG A 95 -13.80 2.64 -6.21
N ALA A 96 -12.63 2.27 -5.70
CA ALA A 96 -12.44 1.37 -4.57
C ALA A 96 -11.55 2.02 -3.49
N GLN A 97 -10.48 1.35 -3.03
CA GLN A 97 -9.64 1.82 -1.94
C GLN A 97 -8.68 2.96 -2.33
N VAL A 98 -8.23 3.72 -1.33
CA VAL A 98 -7.12 4.67 -1.47
C VAL A 98 -5.80 3.89 -1.49
N TRP A 99 -4.97 4.19 -2.49
CA TRP A 99 -3.58 3.80 -2.54
C TRP A 99 -2.76 4.73 -1.63
N ARG A 100 -2.10 4.14 -0.63
CA ARG A 100 -1.25 4.84 0.33
C ARG A 100 0.21 4.92 -0.13
N GLY A 101 0.71 3.96 -0.94
CA GLY A 101 2.05 4.06 -1.53
C GLY A 101 2.78 2.73 -1.74
N VAL A 102 4.05 2.84 -2.16
CA VAL A 102 5.02 1.74 -2.21
C VAL A 102 6.13 1.88 -1.17
N GLY A 103 6.70 0.77 -0.71
CA GLY A 103 7.79 0.81 0.27
C GLY A 103 8.73 -0.38 0.24
N ALA A 104 9.71 -0.33 1.15
CA ALA A 104 10.59 -1.44 1.47
C ALA A 104 11.09 -1.34 2.93
N ALA A 105 11.56 -2.44 3.49
CA ALA A 105 12.08 -2.47 4.86
C ALA A 105 13.53 -2.02 4.99
N LEU A 106 13.79 -1.20 6.00
CA LEU A 106 15.12 -0.72 6.39
C LEU A 106 15.67 -1.59 7.53
N THR A 107 16.03 -2.84 7.18
CA THR A 107 16.70 -3.79 8.07
C THR A 107 18.14 -3.36 8.39
N ASP A 108 18.80 -4.00 9.36
CA ASP A 108 20.20 -3.70 9.66
C ASP A 108 21.10 -3.97 8.44
N ALA A 109 20.84 -5.06 7.72
CA ALA A 109 21.51 -5.36 6.45
C ALA A 109 21.33 -4.20 5.45
N ALA A 110 20.11 -3.70 5.27
CA ALA A 110 19.83 -2.57 4.38
C ALA A 110 20.55 -1.28 4.84
N VAL A 111 20.55 -0.95 6.13
CA VAL A 111 21.28 0.22 6.68
C VAL A 111 22.79 0.11 6.39
N VAL A 112 23.38 -1.09 6.56
CA VAL A 112 24.79 -1.34 6.22
C VAL A 112 25.04 -1.16 4.72
N GLN A 113 24.18 -1.70 3.85
CA GLN A 113 24.38 -1.57 2.40
C GLN A 113 24.18 -0.14 1.90
N LEU A 114 23.22 0.61 2.44
CA LEU A 114 22.90 1.98 2.05
C LEU A 114 23.82 3.04 2.68
N GLY A 115 24.53 2.70 3.77
CA GLY A 115 25.44 3.60 4.49
C GLY A 115 26.53 4.19 3.58
N GLY A 116 26.49 5.51 3.37
CA GLY A 116 27.42 6.20 2.46
C GLY A 116 27.25 5.85 0.98
N ASN A 117 26.11 5.28 0.57
CA ASN A 117 25.78 5.02 -0.84
C ASN A 117 24.65 5.94 -1.30
N ASP A 118 25.04 7.13 -1.76
CA ASP A 118 24.14 8.20 -2.20
C ASP A 118 23.35 7.80 -3.45
N ALA A 119 23.95 7.02 -4.36
CA ALA A 119 23.29 6.51 -5.55
C ALA A 119 22.14 5.55 -5.19
N ALA A 120 22.39 4.58 -4.29
CA ALA A 120 21.36 3.67 -3.80
C ALA A 120 20.25 4.42 -3.04
N THR A 121 20.64 5.37 -2.18
CA THR A 121 19.70 6.19 -1.41
C THR A 121 18.79 7.01 -2.33
N ARG A 122 19.33 7.62 -3.40
CA ARG A 122 18.53 8.34 -4.41
C ARG A 122 17.67 7.41 -5.26
N LEU A 123 18.15 6.22 -5.63
CA LEU A 123 17.35 5.21 -6.32
C LEU A 123 16.08 4.83 -5.54
N LEU A 124 16.18 4.72 -4.21
CA LEU A 124 15.03 4.43 -3.35
C LEU A 124 14.13 5.65 -3.14
N PHE A 125 14.67 6.78 -2.68
CA PHE A 125 13.87 7.85 -2.05
C PHE A 125 13.68 9.12 -2.89
N ASP A 126 14.49 9.39 -3.91
CA ASP A 126 14.37 10.64 -4.67
C ASP A 126 13.12 10.62 -5.58
N ARG A 127 12.08 11.35 -5.16
CA ARG A 127 10.80 11.43 -5.89
C ARG A 127 10.91 12.07 -7.28
N THR A 128 11.99 12.79 -7.58
CA THR A 128 12.22 13.40 -8.90
C THR A 128 12.85 12.41 -9.88
N ARG A 129 13.60 11.44 -9.37
CA ARG A 129 14.51 10.59 -10.14
C ARG A 129 13.77 9.73 -11.17
N ALA A 130 14.14 9.89 -12.45
CA ALA A 130 13.39 9.35 -13.59
C ALA A 130 13.25 7.81 -13.57
N ASP A 131 14.17 7.09 -12.96
CA ASP A 131 14.22 5.62 -12.89
C ASP A 131 14.04 5.05 -11.47
N GLY A 132 13.96 5.89 -10.43
CA GLY A 132 13.88 5.44 -9.03
C GLY A 132 12.58 4.72 -8.66
N ALA A 133 12.66 3.95 -7.56
CA ALA A 133 11.54 3.28 -6.91
C ALA A 133 10.57 4.25 -6.20
N ARG A 134 11.07 5.43 -5.78
CA ARG A 134 10.29 6.53 -5.19
C ARG A 134 9.46 6.08 -3.98
N LEU A 135 10.10 5.39 -3.03
CA LEU A 135 9.44 4.84 -1.86
C LEU A 135 8.69 5.93 -1.09
N ASP A 136 7.38 5.71 -0.89
CA ASP A 136 6.52 6.50 -0.01
C ASP A 136 6.55 5.94 1.43
N TRP A 137 6.99 4.68 1.59
CA TRP A 137 7.12 4.01 2.89
C TRP A 137 8.47 3.37 3.17
N VAL A 138 8.85 3.39 4.45
CA VAL A 138 9.83 2.47 5.04
C VAL A 138 9.18 1.60 6.12
N ARG A 139 9.36 0.28 6.04
CA ARG A 139 9.09 -0.62 7.17
C ARG A 139 10.33 -0.72 8.07
N LEU A 140 10.24 -0.23 9.30
CA LEU A 140 11.37 -0.12 10.23
C LEU A 140 11.25 -1.16 11.36
N PRO A 141 12.20 -2.10 11.48
CA PRO A 141 12.23 -3.05 12.58
C PRO A 141 12.45 -2.41 13.95
N LEU A 142 11.66 -2.83 14.94
CA LEU A 142 11.77 -2.46 16.35
C LEU A 142 12.52 -3.50 17.20
N SER A 143 13.05 -4.55 16.56
CA SER A 143 14.01 -5.51 17.12
C SER A 143 14.94 -5.96 15.98
N SER A 144 15.94 -6.79 16.29
CA SER A 144 16.62 -7.56 15.25
C SER A 144 15.64 -8.41 14.46
N THR A 145 16.07 -8.76 13.25
CA THR A 145 15.38 -9.61 12.27
C THR A 145 16.27 -10.81 11.93
N ASP A 146 15.96 -11.60 10.91
CA ASP A 146 16.94 -12.49 10.28
C ASP A 146 18.01 -11.74 9.47
N PHE A 147 17.70 -10.53 9.00
CA PHE A 147 18.59 -9.56 8.35
C PHE A 147 19.33 -8.65 9.35
N SER A 148 19.73 -9.22 10.48
CA SER A 148 20.49 -8.56 11.54
C SER A 148 21.72 -9.41 11.92
N THR A 149 22.92 -8.82 11.87
CA THR A 149 24.18 -9.53 12.20
C THR A 149 24.29 -10.01 13.65
N ARG A 150 23.41 -9.52 14.53
CA ARG A 150 23.31 -9.92 15.94
C ARG A 150 21.88 -9.74 16.44
N LEU A 151 21.50 -10.52 17.45
CA LEU A 151 20.21 -10.37 18.10
C LEU A 151 20.20 -9.13 19.02
N TRP A 152 19.12 -8.36 18.98
CA TRP A 152 18.89 -7.19 19.83
C TRP A 152 17.39 -6.89 19.99
N THR A 153 17.05 -6.28 21.12
CA THR A 153 15.77 -5.59 21.35
C THR A 153 16.07 -4.24 22.00
N TRP A 154 15.08 -3.37 22.08
CA TRP A 154 15.18 -2.17 22.91
C TRP A 154 15.18 -2.57 24.39
N GLY A 155 15.94 -1.86 25.22
CA GLY A 155 15.83 -1.94 26.67
C GLY A 155 14.51 -1.33 27.14
N TRP A 156 13.95 -1.87 28.22
CA TRP A 156 12.70 -1.40 28.83
C TRP A 156 12.76 -1.57 30.34
N ASP A 157 12.56 -0.49 31.09
CA ASP A 157 12.58 -0.46 32.56
C ASP A 157 11.18 -0.41 33.20
N GLY A 158 10.13 -0.53 32.39
CA GLY A 158 8.73 -0.31 32.80
C GLY A 158 8.20 1.10 32.54
N ARG A 159 9.07 2.08 32.22
CA ARG A 159 8.70 3.48 31.94
C ARG A 159 9.37 4.08 30.72
N ARG A 160 10.63 3.73 30.44
CA ARG A 160 11.48 4.29 29.38
C ARG A 160 12.01 3.20 28.48
N VAL A 161 12.09 3.53 27.19
CA VAL A 161 12.73 2.70 26.18
C VAL A 161 14.16 3.16 25.92
N THR A 162 15.07 2.21 25.78
CA THR A 162 16.48 2.46 25.44
C THR A 162 16.79 1.76 24.12
N PRO A 163 16.90 2.48 22.99
CA PRO A 163 17.23 1.85 21.71
C PRO A 163 18.64 1.26 21.74
N PRO A 164 18.89 0.18 20.98
CA PRO A 164 20.24 -0.27 20.67
C PRO A 164 20.90 0.63 19.61
N ALA A 165 22.15 0.32 19.27
CA ALA A 165 22.91 1.11 18.29
C ALA A 165 22.33 0.99 16.86
N GLU A 166 21.74 -0.16 16.55
CA GLU A 166 21.11 -0.55 15.29
C GLU A 166 19.92 0.37 14.99
N ALA A 167 18.95 0.41 15.90
CA ALA A 167 17.79 1.31 15.81
C ALA A 167 18.21 2.78 15.70
N ARG A 168 19.26 3.21 16.42
CA ARG A 168 19.82 4.57 16.26
C ARG A 168 20.35 4.80 14.84
N ARG A 169 21.19 3.90 14.31
CA ARG A 169 21.72 4.02 12.94
C ARG A 169 20.62 4.07 11.88
N ALA A 170 19.55 3.29 12.03
CA ALA A 170 18.40 3.32 11.13
C ALA A 170 17.65 4.67 11.19
N VAL A 171 17.47 5.22 12.39
CA VAL A 171 16.87 6.55 12.60
C VAL A 171 17.74 7.66 12.04
N ASP A 172 19.05 7.62 12.31
CA ASP A 172 20.02 8.58 11.76
C ASP A 172 20.02 8.54 10.22
N TYR A 173 19.94 7.35 9.61
CA TYR A 173 19.80 7.18 8.17
C TYR A 173 18.49 7.79 7.63
N LEU A 174 17.35 7.52 8.27
CA LEU A 174 16.06 8.09 7.88
C LEU A 174 16.07 9.61 7.89
N LEU A 175 16.51 10.21 9.00
CA LEU A 175 16.52 11.66 9.22
C LEU A 175 17.53 12.40 8.33
N THR A 176 18.72 11.83 8.10
CA THR A 176 19.81 12.53 7.38
C THR A 176 19.93 12.17 5.90
N ARG A 177 19.33 11.06 5.45
CA ARG A 177 19.52 10.52 4.08
C ARG A 177 18.20 10.34 3.32
N ALA A 178 17.18 9.74 3.93
CA ALA A 178 15.92 9.41 3.24
C ALA A 178 14.93 10.59 3.19
N LEU A 179 14.60 11.17 4.36
CA LEU A 179 13.63 12.28 4.47
C LEU A 179 14.02 13.55 3.70
N PRO A 180 15.30 13.93 3.56
CA PRO A 180 15.69 15.04 2.68
C PRO A 180 15.40 14.82 1.18
N LEU A 181 15.18 13.58 0.75
CA LEU A 181 14.84 13.22 -0.64
C LEU A 181 13.33 12.96 -0.85
N ASN A 182 12.65 12.49 0.19
CA ASN A 182 11.19 12.41 0.26
C ASN A 182 10.69 12.94 1.62
N PRO A 183 10.34 14.23 1.73
CA PRO A 183 9.75 14.79 2.96
C PRO A 183 8.37 14.22 3.32
N ASP A 184 7.67 13.62 2.36
CA ASP A 184 6.37 12.96 2.55
C ASP A 184 6.53 11.45 2.88
N LEU A 185 7.76 10.97 3.10
CA LEU A 185 8.03 9.58 3.46
C LEU A 185 7.40 9.25 4.81
N GLU A 186 6.58 8.21 4.85
CA GLU A 186 6.00 7.67 6.08
C GLU A 186 6.79 6.43 6.57
N VAL A 187 6.75 6.17 7.88
CA VAL A 187 7.41 5.01 8.50
C VAL A 187 6.40 4.09 9.17
N VAL A 188 6.39 2.83 8.77
CA VAL A 188 5.63 1.74 9.41
C VAL A 188 6.58 0.99 10.32
N VAL A 189 6.21 0.72 11.57
CA VAL A 189 7.09 0.04 12.54
C VAL A 189 6.55 -1.33 12.98
N ALA A 190 7.44 -2.32 13.10
CA ALA A 190 7.09 -3.67 13.56
C ALA A 190 8.26 -4.29 14.36
N PRO A 191 8.03 -4.88 15.55
CA PRO A 191 9.03 -5.72 16.23
C PRO A 191 8.89 -7.18 15.80
N TRP A 192 10.00 -7.91 15.69
CA TRP A 192 9.98 -9.38 15.60
C TRP A 192 9.85 -10.03 16.98
N SER A 193 10.18 -9.31 18.04
CA SER A 193 10.17 -9.85 19.40
C SER A 193 10.08 -8.77 20.47
N ALA A 194 9.40 -9.09 21.57
CA ALA A 194 9.63 -8.42 22.85
C ALA A 194 11.02 -8.81 23.42
N PRO A 195 11.56 -8.09 24.43
CA PRO A 195 12.74 -8.52 25.15
C PRO A 195 12.61 -9.95 25.69
N ALA A 196 13.72 -10.67 25.78
CA ALA A 196 13.79 -12.03 26.31
C ALA A 196 13.15 -12.19 27.70
N SER A 197 13.16 -11.15 28.54
CA SER A 197 12.51 -11.14 29.86
C SER A 197 10.98 -11.19 29.81
N MET A 198 10.35 -10.91 28.67
CA MET A 198 8.90 -11.00 28.44
C MET A 198 8.48 -12.32 27.77
N LYS A 199 9.41 -13.27 27.58
CA LYS A 199 9.19 -14.48 26.76
C LYS A 199 9.35 -15.77 27.54
N ASP A 200 8.56 -16.77 27.18
CA ASP A 200 8.60 -18.12 27.77
C ASP A 200 9.99 -18.78 27.65
N SER A 201 10.62 -18.63 26.49
CA SER A 201 11.94 -19.17 26.14
C SER A 201 13.10 -18.47 26.85
N ARG A 202 12.87 -17.31 27.47
CA ARG A 202 13.90 -16.37 27.95
C ARG A 202 14.99 -16.07 26.92
N SER A 203 14.64 -16.14 25.64
CA SER A 203 15.54 -16.00 24.49
C SER A 203 14.93 -15.06 23.45
N LEU A 204 15.75 -14.41 22.63
CA LEU A 204 15.28 -13.74 21.42
C LEU A 204 15.01 -14.74 20.29
N ARG A 205 15.71 -15.89 20.27
CA ARG A 205 15.47 -17.01 19.33
C ARG A 205 14.19 -17.74 19.74
N GLY A 206 13.14 -17.64 18.94
CA GLY A 206 11.85 -18.33 19.14
C GLY A 206 11.11 -18.03 20.45
N GLY A 207 10.09 -18.85 20.75
CA GLY A 207 9.22 -18.68 21.93
C GLY A 207 8.03 -17.74 21.70
N SER A 208 7.30 -17.49 22.77
CA SER A 208 6.02 -16.75 22.80
C SER A 208 6.05 -15.65 23.85
N LEU A 209 5.19 -14.63 23.69
CA LEU A 209 4.96 -13.62 24.73
C LEU A 209 4.36 -14.29 25.99
N LEU A 210 4.95 -14.05 27.16
CA LEU A 210 4.43 -14.55 28.43
C LEU A 210 3.02 -14.03 28.70
N VAL A 211 2.16 -14.91 29.20
CA VAL A 211 0.87 -14.51 29.80
C VAL A 211 1.15 -13.60 30.99
N GLY A 212 0.53 -12.41 30.99
CA GLY A 212 0.77 -11.34 31.97
C GLY A 212 1.77 -10.27 31.50
N ALA A 213 2.54 -10.52 30.43
CA ALA A 213 3.46 -9.52 29.87
C ALA A 213 2.78 -8.50 28.94
N GLU A 214 1.53 -8.76 28.50
CA GLU A 214 0.82 -7.95 27.49
C GLU A 214 0.78 -6.46 27.82
N ALA A 215 0.51 -6.07 29.07
CA ALA A 215 0.41 -4.67 29.48
C ALA A 215 1.77 -3.94 29.48
N SER A 216 2.85 -4.65 29.82
CA SER A 216 4.22 -4.13 29.79
C SER A 216 4.70 -3.98 28.34
N TYR A 217 4.43 -4.99 27.50
CA TYR A 217 4.75 -4.97 26.08
C TYR A 217 3.96 -3.88 25.33
N ALA A 218 2.65 -3.76 25.55
CA ALA A 218 1.82 -2.68 25.00
C ALA A 218 2.37 -1.29 25.37
N SER A 219 2.84 -1.11 26.61
CA SER A 219 3.44 0.16 27.05
C SER A 219 4.79 0.42 26.40
N MET A 220 5.60 -0.62 26.18
CA MET A 220 6.86 -0.56 25.46
C MET A 220 6.66 -0.17 23.98
N LEU A 221 5.70 -0.76 23.28
CA LEU A 221 5.36 -0.44 21.87
C LEU A 221 4.99 1.04 21.72
N VAL A 222 4.10 1.55 22.57
CA VAL A 222 3.71 2.97 22.56
C VAL A 222 4.90 3.87 22.87
N ALA A 223 5.77 3.49 23.81
CA ALA A 223 6.95 4.27 24.15
C ALA A 223 8.01 4.28 23.03
N GLN A 224 8.14 3.20 22.24
CA GLN A 224 8.98 3.17 21.04
C GLN A 224 8.44 4.11 19.95
N ALA A 225 7.14 4.04 19.66
CA ALA A 225 6.50 4.92 18.68
C ALA A 225 6.60 6.41 19.10
N ALA A 226 6.39 6.72 20.37
CA ALA A 226 6.59 8.07 20.91
C ALA A 226 8.04 8.54 20.76
N TRP A 227 9.03 7.74 21.20
CA TRP A 227 10.45 8.06 21.15
C TRP A 227 10.94 8.37 19.71
N LEU A 228 10.41 7.65 18.72
CA LEU A 228 10.71 7.87 17.29
C LEU A 228 10.12 9.20 16.80
N ARG A 229 8.85 9.47 17.10
CA ARG A 229 8.17 10.72 16.68
C ARG A 229 8.74 11.96 17.37
N GLU A 230 9.15 11.85 18.62
CA GLU A 230 9.91 12.89 19.35
C GLU A 230 11.24 13.27 18.67
N ARG A 231 11.76 12.41 17.77
CA ARG A 231 12.98 12.64 16.98
C ARG A 231 12.71 13.02 15.53
N GLY A 232 11.46 13.30 15.19
CA GLY A 232 11.07 13.69 13.84
C GLY A 232 10.94 12.52 12.85
N VAL A 233 10.96 11.26 13.31
CA VAL A 233 10.63 10.12 12.46
C VAL A 233 9.11 10.10 12.24
N PRO A 234 8.61 10.19 11.00
CA PRO A 234 7.17 10.24 10.71
C PRO A 234 6.55 8.84 10.77
N VAL A 235 6.51 8.26 11.97
CA VAL A 235 5.83 6.99 12.22
C VAL A 235 4.34 7.18 11.97
N SER A 236 3.79 6.51 10.95
CA SER A 236 2.38 6.58 10.57
C SER A 236 1.59 5.33 10.98
N ALA A 237 2.23 4.17 11.09
CA ALA A 237 1.58 2.93 11.52
C ALA A 237 2.50 2.01 12.34
N LEU A 238 1.88 1.14 13.15
CA LEU A 238 2.55 0.09 13.93
C LEU A 238 1.82 -1.25 13.78
N SER A 239 2.59 -2.33 13.59
CA SER A 239 2.16 -3.72 13.80
C SER A 239 2.62 -4.20 15.19
N ILE A 240 1.78 -4.97 15.90
CA ILE A 240 2.07 -5.41 17.28
C ILE A 240 3.32 -6.29 17.34
N VAL A 241 3.43 -7.23 16.42
CA VAL A 241 4.57 -8.13 16.23
C VAL A 241 4.55 -8.62 14.78
N ASN A 242 5.73 -8.81 14.18
CA ASN A 242 5.89 -9.45 12.89
C ASN A 242 5.57 -10.95 12.98
N GLU A 243 4.69 -11.45 12.12
CA GLU A 243 4.36 -12.87 11.97
C GLU A 243 4.03 -13.58 13.29
N PRO A 244 2.96 -13.19 14.02
CA PRO A 244 2.61 -13.74 15.34
C PRO A 244 2.38 -15.26 15.40
N GLY A 245 2.19 -15.95 14.27
CA GLY A 245 2.15 -17.41 14.21
C GLY A 245 3.53 -18.08 14.14
N HIS A 246 4.56 -17.33 13.77
CA HIS A 246 5.90 -17.82 13.46
C HIS A 246 6.83 -17.82 14.69
N ALA A 247 7.66 -18.84 14.78
CA ALA A 247 8.82 -18.88 15.67
C ALA A 247 9.93 -19.65 14.96
N SER A 248 11.15 -19.12 15.06
CA SER A 248 12.31 -19.64 14.36
C SER A 248 13.56 -19.49 15.21
N ASP A 249 14.70 -19.91 14.69
CA ASP A 249 15.97 -19.77 15.39
C ASP A 249 16.51 -18.34 15.39
N TYR A 250 16.02 -17.42 14.55
CA TYR A 250 16.31 -15.98 14.66
C TYR A 250 15.29 -15.25 15.56
N THR A 251 15.43 -13.92 15.67
CA THR A 251 14.51 -13.08 16.46
C THR A 251 13.07 -13.24 15.98
N THR A 252 12.22 -13.83 16.81
CA THR A 252 10.81 -14.11 16.53
C THR A 252 10.04 -14.18 17.86
N MET A 253 8.71 -14.02 17.83
CA MET A 253 7.86 -14.18 19.01
C MET A 253 6.43 -14.51 18.61
N ARG A 254 5.92 -15.64 19.09
CA ARG A 254 4.50 -15.99 18.95
C ARG A 254 3.60 -15.20 19.88
N MET A 255 2.40 -14.91 19.41
CA MET A 255 1.28 -14.43 20.21
C MET A 255 0.00 -15.14 19.78
N SER A 256 -0.86 -15.51 20.74
CA SER A 256 -2.21 -15.99 20.42
C SER A 256 -3.08 -14.86 19.88
N ASP A 257 -4.17 -15.21 19.20
CA ASP A 257 -5.11 -14.25 18.62
C ASP A 257 -5.78 -13.40 19.72
N GLU A 258 -6.03 -13.99 20.90
CA GLU A 258 -6.53 -13.28 22.09
C GLU A 258 -5.45 -12.38 22.72
N GLN A 259 -4.17 -12.79 22.71
CA GLN A 259 -3.07 -11.91 23.14
C GLN A 259 -2.92 -10.70 22.22
N LEU A 260 -3.00 -10.92 20.89
CA LEU A 260 -2.99 -9.85 19.89
C LEU A 260 -4.16 -8.88 20.13
N ALA A 261 -5.38 -9.39 20.30
CA ALA A 261 -6.56 -8.56 20.55
C ALA A 261 -6.46 -7.76 21.86
N ARG A 262 -5.97 -8.37 22.96
CA ARG A 262 -5.74 -7.66 24.23
C ARG A 262 -4.69 -6.56 24.09
N VAL A 263 -3.57 -6.82 23.41
CA VAL A 263 -2.54 -5.81 23.17
C VAL A 263 -3.07 -4.71 22.24
N ALA A 264 -3.81 -5.06 21.17
CA ALA A 264 -4.44 -4.12 20.25
C ALA A 264 -5.35 -3.12 20.97
N ALA A 265 -6.26 -3.63 21.82
CA ALA A 265 -7.16 -2.80 22.62
C ALA A 265 -6.39 -1.85 23.57
N ALA A 266 -5.26 -2.30 24.12
CA ALA A 266 -4.43 -1.50 25.03
C ALA A 266 -3.59 -0.43 24.30
N VAL A 267 -3.08 -0.70 23.09
CA VAL A 267 -2.24 0.25 22.34
C VAL A 267 -3.03 1.21 21.47
N ALA A 268 -4.14 0.80 20.84
CA ALA A 268 -4.82 1.59 19.82
C ALA A 268 -5.22 3.01 20.27
N PRO A 269 -5.82 3.25 21.47
CA PRO A 269 -6.14 4.60 21.91
C PRO A 269 -4.89 5.47 22.11
N ARG A 270 -3.79 4.86 22.57
CA ARG A 270 -2.52 5.54 22.86
C ARG A 270 -1.75 5.87 21.58
N LEU A 271 -1.77 4.97 20.59
CA LEU A 271 -1.20 5.20 19.26
C LEU A 271 -2.01 6.26 18.50
N ARG A 272 -3.34 6.23 18.55
CA ARG A 272 -4.18 7.30 17.98
C ARG A 272 -3.93 8.67 18.62
N ALA A 273 -3.62 8.75 19.92
CA ALA A 273 -3.22 10.00 20.57
C ALA A 273 -1.86 10.52 20.06
N LEU A 274 -1.01 9.65 19.50
CA LEU A 274 0.18 10.05 18.74
C LEU A 274 -0.14 10.34 17.26
N GLY A 275 -1.30 9.94 16.73
CA GLY A 275 -1.54 9.94 15.28
C GLY A 275 -0.82 8.81 14.55
N VAL A 276 -0.65 7.66 15.21
CA VAL A 276 -0.12 6.41 14.65
C VAL A 276 -1.27 5.42 14.48
N ASP A 277 -1.46 4.89 13.28
CA ASP A 277 -2.38 3.79 12.97
C ASP A 277 -1.92 2.49 13.65
N LEU A 278 -2.86 1.64 14.06
CA LEU A 278 -2.58 0.25 14.41
C LEU A 278 -2.97 -0.66 13.24
N TRP A 279 -2.08 -1.50 12.76
CA TRP A 279 -2.34 -2.48 11.72
C TRP A 279 -2.46 -3.89 12.30
N ALA A 280 -3.45 -4.66 11.81
CA ALA A 280 -3.76 -5.99 12.34
C ALA A 280 -2.84 -7.06 11.77
N VAL A 281 -2.41 -7.98 12.66
CA VAL A 281 -1.73 -9.26 12.39
C VAL A 281 -0.31 -9.19 11.81
N ASP A 282 -0.09 -8.66 10.60
CA ASP A 282 1.23 -8.62 9.93
C ASP A 282 1.80 -10.03 9.66
N HIS A 283 1.04 -10.85 8.90
CA HIS A 283 1.40 -12.23 8.52
C HIS A 283 0.70 -12.66 7.22
N ASN A 284 0.83 -13.92 6.80
CA ASN A 284 0.48 -14.40 5.47
C ASN A 284 -1.01 -14.28 5.07
N TRP A 285 -1.31 -14.24 3.76
CA TRP A 285 -2.69 -14.32 3.26
C TRP A 285 -3.48 -15.52 3.83
N SER A 286 -2.80 -16.64 4.07
CA SER A 286 -3.34 -17.83 4.74
C SER A 286 -3.88 -17.56 6.14
N ASP A 287 -3.43 -16.52 6.83
CA ASP A 287 -3.82 -16.15 8.19
C ASP A 287 -5.15 -15.35 8.26
N ARG A 288 -5.94 -15.35 7.17
CA ARG A 288 -7.24 -14.65 7.12
C ARG A 288 -8.15 -14.94 8.32
N ALA A 289 -8.25 -16.19 8.77
CA ALA A 289 -9.06 -16.54 9.94
C ALA A 289 -8.59 -15.84 11.23
N ARG A 290 -7.26 -15.67 11.40
CA ARG A 290 -6.65 -14.90 12.49
C ARG A 290 -6.92 -13.40 12.36
N VAL A 291 -6.89 -12.87 11.15
CA VAL A 291 -7.26 -11.46 10.88
C VAL A 291 -8.72 -11.20 11.27
N ASP A 292 -9.66 -12.05 10.85
CA ASP A 292 -11.07 -11.93 11.24
C ASP A 292 -11.24 -12.05 12.76
N ALA A 293 -10.56 -13.01 13.42
CA ALA A 293 -10.62 -13.19 14.86
C ALA A 293 -10.09 -11.98 15.66
N VAL A 294 -8.93 -11.43 15.27
CA VAL A 294 -8.32 -10.27 15.94
C VAL A 294 -9.15 -8.99 15.72
N LEU A 295 -9.70 -8.79 14.51
CA LEU A 295 -10.60 -7.67 14.22
C LEU A 295 -11.92 -7.76 15.01
N ALA A 296 -12.48 -8.96 15.16
CA ALA A 296 -13.71 -9.19 15.92
C ALA A 296 -13.52 -9.03 17.45
N GLN A 297 -12.37 -9.45 17.99
CA GLN A 297 -12.07 -9.34 19.42
C GLN A 297 -11.61 -7.93 19.85
N ALA A 298 -11.04 -7.13 18.94
CA ALA A 298 -10.63 -5.75 19.18
C ALA A 298 -11.29 -4.77 18.17
N PRO A 299 -12.64 -4.63 18.20
CA PRO A 299 -13.37 -3.82 17.24
C PRO A 299 -12.98 -2.34 17.35
N GLY A 300 -12.70 -1.71 16.20
CA GLY A 300 -12.29 -0.31 16.13
C GLY A 300 -10.88 -0.02 16.71
N ALA A 301 -10.07 -1.04 17.01
CA ALA A 301 -8.67 -0.84 17.38
C ALA A 301 -7.78 -0.58 16.15
N HIS A 302 -8.06 -1.25 15.03
CA HIS A 302 -7.20 -1.29 13.86
C HIS A 302 -7.68 -0.34 12.74
N ALA A 303 -6.74 0.28 12.04
CA ALA A 303 -6.99 1.14 10.88
C ALA A 303 -6.81 0.42 9.54
N ALA A 304 -6.07 -0.70 9.54
CA ALA A 304 -5.86 -1.59 8.39
C ALA A 304 -5.51 -3.00 8.88
N ALA A 305 -5.49 -3.98 7.96
CA ALA A 305 -4.93 -5.31 8.16
C ALA A 305 -3.67 -5.49 7.31
N ALA A 306 -2.59 -5.98 7.92
CA ALA A 306 -1.30 -6.14 7.29
C ALA A 306 -1.06 -7.60 6.86
N PHE A 307 -0.62 -7.78 5.60
CA PHE A 307 -0.48 -9.09 4.97
C PHE A 307 0.89 -9.33 4.34
N HIS A 308 1.37 -10.56 4.47
CA HIS A 308 2.58 -11.10 3.84
C HIS A 308 2.25 -12.07 2.70
N CYS A 309 3.20 -12.29 1.80
CA CYS A 309 3.00 -13.02 0.55
C CYS A 309 3.39 -14.52 0.58
N TYR A 310 3.94 -15.03 1.69
CA TYR A 310 4.62 -16.34 1.74
C TYR A 310 3.69 -17.56 1.84
N GLY A 311 2.39 -17.34 2.11
CA GLY A 311 1.39 -18.39 2.19
C GLY A 311 -0.01 -17.91 1.86
N GLY A 312 -0.79 -18.75 1.18
CA GLY A 312 -2.15 -18.41 0.75
C GLY A 312 -2.22 -17.68 -0.60
N THR A 313 -3.28 -16.89 -0.82
CA THR A 313 -3.50 -16.13 -2.07
C THR A 313 -4.07 -14.73 -1.80
N PRO A 314 -3.82 -13.75 -2.69
CA PRO A 314 -4.28 -12.37 -2.51
C PRO A 314 -5.79 -12.20 -2.25
N ASP A 315 -6.62 -13.08 -2.81
CA ASP A 315 -8.08 -12.99 -2.71
C ASP A 315 -8.57 -13.12 -1.25
N GLN A 316 -7.75 -13.68 -0.36
CA GLN A 316 -8.05 -13.78 1.07
C GLN A 316 -8.08 -12.43 1.79
N MET A 317 -7.53 -11.35 1.19
CA MET A 317 -7.64 -9.98 1.71
C MET A 317 -9.00 -9.32 1.45
N ALA A 318 -9.85 -9.90 0.58
CA ALA A 318 -11.09 -9.26 0.13
C ALA A 318 -12.18 -9.24 1.22
N GLY A 319 -12.99 -8.17 1.23
CA GLY A 319 -14.18 -8.08 2.09
C GLY A 319 -13.89 -7.91 3.58
N LEU A 320 -12.71 -7.44 3.96
CA LEU A 320 -12.40 -7.04 5.33
C LEU A 320 -13.14 -5.74 5.71
N PRO A 321 -13.46 -5.53 7.01
CA PRO A 321 -14.09 -4.29 7.50
C PRO A 321 -13.13 -3.10 7.56
N VAL A 322 -11.84 -3.32 7.29
CA VAL A 322 -10.77 -2.32 7.22
C VAL A 322 -9.96 -2.55 5.94
N PRO A 323 -9.27 -1.52 5.39
CA PRO A 323 -8.35 -1.71 4.26
C PRO A 323 -7.28 -2.78 4.56
N SER A 324 -6.85 -3.51 3.53
CA SER A 324 -5.67 -4.37 3.60
C SER A 324 -4.43 -3.64 3.05
N ILE A 325 -3.23 -4.01 3.52
CA ILE A 325 -1.94 -3.53 3.02
C ILE A 325 -1.00 -4.73 2.90
N LEU A 326 -0.26 -4.83 1.79
CA LEU A 326 0.88 -5.74 1.71
C LEU A 326 2.10 -5.12 2.38
N THR A 327 2.53 -5.72 3.48
CA THR A 327 3.58 -5.18 4.37
C THR A 327 4.92 -5.88 4.25
N GLU A 328 4.93 -7.11 3.73
CA GLU A 328 6.15 -7.84 3.42
C GLU A 328 5.97 -8.83 2.27
N CYS A 329 6.96 -8.86 1.39
CA CYS A 329 7.23 -9.96 0.47
C CYS A 329 8.71 -9.93 0.11
N THR A 330 9.33 -11.08 -0.16
CA THR A 330 10.75 -11.10 -0.56
C THR A 330 10.93 -11.50 -2.02
N GLY A 331 11.88 -10.84 -2.67
CA GLY A 331 12.50 -11.37 -3.87
C GLY A 331 13.33 -12.61 -3.55
N THR A 332 13.46 -13.51 -4.52
CA THR A 332 14.20 -14.78 -4.45
C THR A 332 15.21 -14.86 -5.61
N THR A 333 15.78 -16.04 -5.85
CA THR A 333 16.67 -16.32 -6.99
C THR A 333 15.95 -16.55 -8.32
N ASP A 334 14.65 -16.24 -8.41
CA ASP A 334 13.87 -16.40 -9.64
C ASP A 334 14.34 -15.47 -10.77
N SER A 335 14.11 -15.90 -12.01
CA SER A 335 14.41 -15.11 -13.21
C SER A 335 13.64 -13.79 -13.20
N ARG A 336 14.16 -12.75 -13.86
CA ARG A 336 13.51 -11.44 -13.93
C ARG A 336 12.10 -11.53 -14.52
N TRP A 337 11.93 -12.34 -15.56
CA TRP A 337 10.61 -12.65 -16.13
C TRP A 337 9.70 -13.36 -15.13
N GLY A 338 10.17 -14.42 -14.48
CA GLY A 338 9.38 -15.19 -13.51
C GLY A 338 8.94 -14.33 -12.33
N THR A 339 9.83 -13.46 -11.85
CA THR A 339 9.54 -12.50 -10.78
C THR A 339 8.49 -11.48 -11.24
N PHE A 340 8.68 -10.83 -12.39
CA PHE A 340 7.67 -9.91 -12.94
C PHE A 340 6.31 -10.59 -13.12
N ARG A 341 6.29 -11.83 -13.61
CA ARG A 341 5.08 -12.63 -13.75
C ARG A 341 4.41 -12.93 -12.41
N TRP A 342 5.19 -13.23 -11.38
CA TRP A 342 4.59 -13.53 -10.08
C TRP A 342 4.11 -12.26 -9.37
N ASP A 343 4.97 -11.24 -9.27
CA ASP A 343 4.69 -9.95 -8.61
C ASP A 343 3.50 -9.23 -9.25
N SER A 344 3.48 -9.11 -10.58
CA SER A 344 2.42 -8.38 -11.27
C SER A 344 1.05 -9.03 -11.06
N ALA A 345 0.98 -10.36 -11.03
CA ALA A 345 -0.27 -11.06 -10.74
C ALA A 345 -0.65 -10.92 -9.26
N HIS A 346 0.27 -11.27 -8.36
CA HIS A 346 -0.07 -11.51 -6.96
C HIS A 346 0.03 -10.24 -6.13
N LEU A 347 1.17 -9.56 -6.18
CA LEU A 347 1.46 -8.38 -5.34
C LEU A 347 0.79 -7.11 -5.85
N VAL A 348 0.59 -6.99 -7.16
CA VAL A 348 -0.10 -5.83 -7.75
C VAL A 348 -1.55 -6.16 -8.10
N VAL A 349 -1.81 -6.89 -9.20
CA VAL A 349 -3.14 -6.89 -9.83
C VAL A 349 -4.22 -7.58 -9.00
N ARG A 350 -3.95 -8.78 -8.47
CA ARG A 350 -4.90 -9.49 -7.59
C ARG A 350 -5.00 -8.83 -6.23
N SER A 351 -3.90 -8.36 -5.65
CA SER A 351 -3.90 -7.69 -4.34
C SER A 351 -4.66 -6.36 -4.36
N VAL A 352 -4.46 -5.51 -5.37
CA VAL A 352 -5.24 -4.28 -5.55
C VAL A 352 -6.72 -4.62 -5.79
N ARG A 353 -7.04 -5.65 -6.57
CA ARG A 353 -8.42 -6.13 -6.75
C ARG A 353 -9.04 -6.64 -5.44
N ALA A 354 -8.26 -7.26 -4.56
CA ALA A 354 -8.67 -7.74 -3.25
C ALA A 354 -8.69 -6.65 -2.16
N GLY A 355 -8.47 -5.38 -2.52
CA GLY A 355 -8.60 -4.24 -1.61
C GLY A 355 -7.29 -3.73 -1.01
N SER A 356 -6.12 -4.25 -1.42
CA SER A 356 -4.84 -3.77 -0.90
C SER A 356 -4.58 -2.32 -1.29
N GLY A 357 -4.34 -1.47 -0.29
CA GLY A 357 -4.01 -0.05 -0.45
C GLY A 357 -2.51 0.23 -0.57
N GLY A 358 -1.63 -0.77 -0.63
CA GLY A 358 -0.19 -0.53 -0.75
C GLY A 358 0.64 -1.80 -0.88
N LEU A 359 1.91 -1.64 -1.22
CA LEU A 359 2.88 -2.74 -1.37
C LEU A 359 4.24 -2.36 -0.78
N MET A 360 4.69 -3.13 0.20
CA MET A 360 6.06 -3.10 0.70
C MET A 360 6.78 -4.42 0.44
N PHE A 361 7.93 -4.36 -0.22
CA PHE A 361 8.87 -5.48 -0.25
C PHE A 361 9.66 -5.55 1.06
N TRP A 362 10.37 -6.65 1.27
CA TRP A 362 11.21 -6.87 2.44
C TRP A 362 12.48 -6.01 2.37
N ASN A 363 13.68 -6.55 2.18
CA ASN A 363 14.89 -5.73 2.27
C ASN A 363 15.01 -4.63 1.19
N ALA A 364 15.14 -3.37 1.60
CA ALA A 364 15.39 -2.25 0.68
C ALA A 364 16.75 -2.35 -0.05
N ALA A 365 17.76 -2.93 0.58
CA ALA A 365 19.03 -3.26 -0.06
C ALA A 365 19.67 -4.50 0.59
N LEU A 366 20.30 -5.36 -0.22
CA LEU A 366 21.13 -6.48 0.24
C LEU A 366 22.48 -6.50 -0.47
N SER A 367 23.45 -7.21 0.09
CA SER A 367 24.73 -7.41 -0.59
C SER A 367 24.58 -8.40 -1.75
N THR A 368 25.38 -8.26 -2.80
CA THR A 368 25.55 -9.33 -3.80
C THR A 368 26.34 -10.52 -3.25
N THR A 369 27.03 -10.37 -2.11
CA THR A 369 27.71 -11.46 -1.42
C THR A 369 26.73 -12.15 -0.45
N PRO A 370 26.40 -13.45 -0.64
CA PRO A 370 25.49 -14.16 0.24
C PRO A 370 25.92 -14.12 1.70
N GLY A 371 24.96 -14.02 2.63
CA GLY A 371 25.21 -14.02 4.07
C GLY A 371 25.64 -12.67 4.68
N VAL A 372 26.08 -11.70 3.89
CA VAL A 372 26.55 -10.41 4.42
C VAL A 372 25.38 -9.60 5.02
N GLY A 373 25.49 -9.26 6.30
CA GLY A 373 24.47 -8.52 7.05
C GLY A 373 23.43 -9.39 7.77
N LEU A 374 23.48 -10.72 7.59
CA LEU A 374 22.50 -11.66 8.17
C LEU A 374 22.96 -12.20 9.53
N ASP A 375 22.03 -12.78 10.30
CA ASP A 375 22.39 -13.59 11.47
C ASP A 375 23.08 -14.88 10.99
N ALA A 376 24.40 -14.94 11.17
CA ALA A 376 25.22 -16.09 10.84
C ALA A 376 24.93 -17.31 11.74
N GLY A 377 24.31 -17.09 12.92
CA GLY A 377 23.87 -18.16 13.82
C GLY A 377 22.46 -18.69 13.52
N SER A 378 21.73 -18.10 12.57
CA SER A 378 20.42 -18.57 12.15
C SER A 378 20.52 -19.45 10.91
N GLN A 379 19.96 -20.66 11.00
CA GLN A 379 19.79 -21.63 9.92
C GLN A 379 18.59 -21.27 9.04
N TRP A 380 17.53 -20.72 9.63
CA TRP A 380 16.21 -20.56 8.99
C TRP A 380 15.89 -19.14 8.53
N GLY A 381 16.73 -18.15 8.86
CA GLY A 381 16.68 -16.81 8.27
C GLY A 381 17.03 -16.84 6.78
N CYS A 382 16.43 -15.98 5.96
CA CYS A 382 16.50 -16.14 4.51
C CYS A 382 17.90 -15.87 3.94
N LYS A 383 18.53 -16.89 3.33
CA LYS A 383 19.89 -16.80 2.77
C LYS A 383 19.96 -16.55 1.26
N THR A 384 18.85 -16.72 0.55
CA THR A 384 18.72 -16.57 -0.92
C THR A 384 17.81 -15.41 -1.33
N CYS A 385 17.41 -14.58 -0.36
CA CYS A 385 16.57 -13.42 -0.60
C CYS A 385 17.29 -12.32 -1.39
N ARG A 386 16.54 -11.67 -2.28
CA ARG A 386 16.96 -10.50 -3.06
C ARG A 386 16.36 -9.23 -2.45
N GLY A 387 17.20 -8.22 -2.25
CA GLY A 387 16.75 -6.89 -1.85
C GLY A 387 16.28 -6.09 -3.07
N VAL A 388 15.48 -5.05 -2.85
CA VAL A 388 15.03 -4.12 -3.91
C VAL A 388 16.24 -3.59 -4.70
N LEU A 389 17.31 -3.22 -3.99
CA LEU A 389 18.64 -3.00 -4.56
C LEU A 389 19.61 -4.12 -4.13
N ALA A 390 20.55 -4.44 -5.01
CA ALA A 390 21.72 -5.26 -4.68
C ALA A 390 22.98 -4.38 -4.70
N VAL A 391 23.86 -4.54 -3.71
CA VAL A 391 25.06 -3.72 -3.53
C VAL A 391 26.30 -4.60 -3.49
N ALA A 392 27.21 -4.35 -4.41
CA ALA A 392 28.46 -5.09 -4.56
C ALA A 392 29.55 -4.60 -3.57
N PRO A 393 30.62 -5.38 -3.34
CA PRO A 393 31.69 -5.02 -2.40
C PRO A 393 32.42 -3.69 -2.75
N ASP A 394 32.48 -3.35 -4.04
CA ASP A 394 33.00 -2.08 -4.58
C ASP A 394 32.02 -0.90 -4.42
N ARG A 395 30.86 -1.13 -3.76
CA ARG A 395 29.72 -0.22 -3.58
C ARG A 395 28.90 0.05 -4.86
N THR A 396 29.17 -0.65 -5.96
CA THR A 396 28.32 -0.58 -7.17
C THR A 396 26.91 -1.11 -6.85
N VAL A 397 25.89 -0.44 -7.40
CA VAL A 397 24.47 -0.72 -7.13
C VAL A 397 23.80 -1.27 -8.37
N THR A 398 23.06 -2.38 -8.24
CA THR A 398 22.22 -2.94 -9.30
C THR A 398 20.77 -3.06 -8.86
N THR A 399 19.84 -2.96 -9.81
CA THR A 399 18.39 -2.93 -9.55
C THR A 399 17.75 -4.28 -9.88
N GLY A 400 17.01 -4.85 -8.93
CA GLY A 400 16.25 -6.07 -9.13
C GLY A 400 14.97 -5.89 -9.95
N PRO A 401 14.24 -6.97 -10.26
CA PRO A 401 12.84 -6.89 -10.67
C PRO A 401 11.97 -6.17 -9.62
N GLU A 402 12.21 -6.36 -8.32
CA GLU A 402 11.41 -5.75 -7.25
C GLU A 402 11.48 -4.21 -7.34
N HIS A 403 12.67 -3.65 -7.56
CA HIS A 403 12.86 -2.23 -7.86
C HIS A 403 12.06 -1.79 -9.08
N ALA A 404 12.09 -2.56 -10.16
CA ALA A 404 11.35 -2.22 -11.38
C ALA A 404 9.82 -2.31 -11.20
N VAL A 405 9.31 -3.24 -10.38
CA VAL A 405 7.90 -3.32 -10.01
C VAL A 405 7.48 -2.09 -9.20
N LEU A 406 8.23 -1.76 -8.12
CA LEU A 406 7.95 -0.58 -7.31
C LEU A 406 8.05 0.72 -8.13
N ALA A 407 9.10 0.86 -8.94
CA ALA A 407 9.33 2.06 -9.75
C ALA A 407 8.22 2.29 -10.77
N GLN A 408 7.65 1.25 -11.39
CA GLN A 408 6.48 1.40 -12.26
C GLN A 408 5.23 1.72 -11.42
N LEU A 409 4.99 0.98 -10.33
CA LEU A 409 3.79 1.16 -9.50
C LEU A 409 3.70 2.56 -8.85
N ALA A 410 4.82 3.14 -8.41
CA ALA A 410 4.90 4.51 -7.90
C ALA A 410 4.56 5.61 -8.94
N ARG A 411 4.66 5.29 -10.24
CA ARG A 411 4.21 6.17 -11.33
C ARG A 411 2.72 5.98 -11.56
N ALA A 412 2.25 4.73 -11.61
CA ALA A 412 0.83 4.43 -11.76
C ALA A 412 -0.01 5.04 -10.61
N ALA A 413 0.47 4.94 -9.38
CA ALA A 413 -0.24 5.41 -8.19
C ALA A 413 0.72 6.08 -7.19
N ARG A 414 0.48 7.35 -6.89
CA ARG A 414 1.07 8.08 -5.77
C ARG A 414 0.17 7.97 -4.53
N PRO A 415 0.67 8.27 -3.32
CA PRO A 415 -0.16 8.37 -2.12
C PRO A 415 -1.39 9.26 -2.35
N GLY A 416 -2.55 8.79 -1.90
CA GLY A 416 -3.84 9.47 -2.11
C GLY A 416 -4.52 9.18 -3.45
N ALA A 417 -3.89 8.45 -4.37
CA ALA A 417 -4.58 7.94 -5.55
C ALA A 417 -5.69 6.95 -5.15
N VAL A 418 -6.73 6.81 -5.96
CA VAL A 418 -7.85 5.89 -5.70
C VAL A 418 -7.87 4.81 -6.77
N SER A 419 -7.86 3.54 -6.37
CA SER A 419 -7.96 2.43 -7.31
C SER A 419 -9.32 2.44 -7.99
N VAL A 420 -9.34 2.10 -9.28
CA VAL A 420 -10.54 2.07 -10.11
C VAL A 420 -10.61 0.79 -10.93
N ALA A 421 -11.81 0.40 -11.35
CA ALA A 421 -11.99 -0.83 -12.11
C ALA A 421 -11.29 -0.76 -13.48
N SER A 422 -10.55 -1.81 -13.82
CA SER A 422 -10.00 -2.00 -15.17
C SER A 422 -10.25 -3.41 -15.69
N SER A 423 -10.37 -3.53 -17.01
CA SER A 423 -10.43 -4.80 -17.75
C SER A 423 -9.51 -4.75 -18.97
N THR A 424 -9.16 -5.91 -19.51
CA THR A 424 -8.28 -6.03 -20.68
C THR A 424 -8.91 -6.94 -21.75
N THR A 425 -8.72 -6.63 -23.02
CA THR A 425 -9.21 -7.50 -24.13
C THR A 425 -8.34 -8.74 -24.34
N SER A 426 -7.12 -8.74 -23.80
CA SER A 426 -6.21 -9.88 -23.78
C SER A 426 -6.01 -10.34 -22.35
N TRP A 427 -6.43 -11.57 -22.03
CA TRP A 427 -6.31 -12.19 -20.71
C TRP A 427 -4.85 -12.30 -20.20
N SER A 428 -3.88 -12.22 -21.12
CA SER A 428 -2.45 -12.23 -20.83
C SER A 428 -1.82 -10.84 -20.68
N VAL A 429 -2.62 -9.77 -20.78
CA VAL A 429 -2.21 -8.43 -20.32
C VAL A 429 -2.96 -8.16 -19.02
N TRP A 430 -2.22 -8.02 -17.92
CA TRP A 430 -2.80 -7.69 -16.63
C TRP A 430 -2.69 -6.19 -16.36
N SER A 431 -3.62 -5.64 -15.58
CA SER A 431 -3.62 -4.22 -15.25
C SER A 431 -4.22 -3.89 -13.89
N SER A 432 -3.77 -2.80 -13.30
CA SER A 432 -4.46 -2.06 -12.24
C SER A 432 -4.44 -0.58 -12.55
N ALA A 433 -5.59 0.07 -12.41
CA ALA A 433 -5.79 1.47 -12.76
C ALA A 433 -6.12 2.32 -11.52
N PHE A 434 -5.68 3.57 -11.55
CA PHE A 434 -5.79 4.51 -10.45
C PHE A 434 -6.11 5.92 -10.96
N VAL A 435 -6.98 6.63 -10.25
CA VAL A 435 -7.17 8.08 -10.40
C VAL A 435 -6.29 8.77 -9.36
N ARG A 436 -5.32 9.56 -9.80
CA ARG A 436 -4.38 10.28 -8.92
C ARG A 436 -5.03 11.52 -8.28
N PRO A 437 -4.44 12.10 -7.22
CA PRO A 437 -4.96 13.32 -6.58
C PRO A 437 -5.07 14.54 -7.53
N ASP A 438 -4.24 14.60 -8.58
CA ASP A 438 -4.26 15.64 -9.61
C ASP A 438 -5.31 15.41 -10.71
N GLY A 439 -6.13 14.36 -10.60
CA GLY A 439 -7.15 13.98 -11.59
C GLY A 439 -6.62 13.16 -12.78
N THR A 440 -5.30 13.01 -12.93
CA THR A 440 -4.73 12.16 -13.98
C THR A 440 -4.96 10.68 -13.70
N VAL A 441 -4.95 9.85 -14.74
CA VAL A 441 -5.09 8.40 -14.61
C VAL A 441 -3.75 7.71 -14.82
N GLY A 442 -3.49 6.70 -13.99
CA GLY A 442 -2.34 5.83 -14.08
C GLY A 442 -2.76 4.38 -14.20
N VAL A 443 -2.05 3.63 -15.05
CA VAL A 443 -2.28 2.19 -15.23
C VAL A 443 -0.94 1.49 -15.09
N TYR A 444 -0.79 0.66 -14.06
CA TYR A 444 0.24 -0.36 -14.01
C TYR A 444 -0.23 -1.54 -14.85
N GLY A 445 0.68 -2.16 -15.61
CA GLY A 445 0.37 -3.40 -16.30
C GLY A 445 1.57 -4.29 -16.57
N TYR A 446 1.28 -5.51 -17.01
CA TYR A 446 2.27 -6.54 -17.34
C TYR A 446 1.84 -7.32 -18.58
N ASN A 447 2.80 -7.57 -19.47
CA ASN A 447 2.61 -8.41 -20.66
C ASN A 447 3.08 -9.85 -20.37
N ASP A 448 2.17 -10.74 -19.94
CA ASP A 448 2.42 -12.17 -19.71
C ASP A 448 2.44 -13.00 -21.02
N THR A 449 2.71 -12.38 -22.18
CA THR A 449 2.86 -13.10 -23.45
C THR A 449 4.33 -13.19 -23.86
N GLY A 450 4.66 -14.27 -24.57
CA GLY A 450 5.97 -14.46 -25.21
C GLY A 450 6.22 -13.56 -26.43
N GLN A 451 5.41 -12.53 -26.67
CA GLN A 451 5.47 -11.65 -27.84
C GLN A 451 5.23 -10.18 -27.45
N THR A 452 5.62 -9.23 -28.30
CA THR A 452 5.27 -7.82 -28.12
C THR A 452 3.76 -7.61 -28.30
N GLN A 453 3.14 -6.91 -27.36
CA GLN A 453 1.75 -6.47 -27.44
C GLN A 453 1.68 -4.99 -27.82
N LEU A 454 0.74 -4.64 -28.70
CA LEU A 454 0.40 -3.26 -29.00
C LEU A 454 -0.73 -2.85 -28.05
N VAL A 455 -0.35 -2.18 -26.96
CA VAL A 455 -1.24 -1.82 -25.85
C VAL A 455 -1.83 -0.43 -26.08
N ARG A 456 -3.14 -0.31 -25.86
CA ARG A 456 -3.91 0.94 -25.87
C ARG A 456 -4.72 1.03 -24.57
N VAL A 457 -4.88 2.23 -24.03
CA VAL A 457 -5.72 2.50 -22.88
C VAL A 457 -6.97 3.27 -23.31
N VAL A 458 -8.12 2.94 -22.75
CA VAL A 458 -9.39 3.66 -22.93
C VAL A 458 -9.91 4.04 -21.57
N VAL A 459 -10.14 5.33 -21.33
CA VAL A 459 -10.59 5.86 -20.03
C VAL A 459 -11.86 6.67 -20.23
N GLY A 460 -12.99 6.21 -19.67
CA GLY A 460 -14.28 6.90 -19.85
C GLY A 460 -14.74 7.02 -21.32
N GLY A 461 -14.29 6.11 -22.20
CA GLY A 461 -14.51 6.18 -23.65
C GLY A 461 -13.45 6.97 -24.43
N THR A 462 -12.65 7.78 -23.74
CA THR A 462 -11.52 8.54 -24.32
C THR A 462 -10.36 7.60 -24.63
N THR A 463 -9.83 7.63 -25.85
CA THR A 463 -8.82 6.67 -26.32
C THR A 463 -7.40 7.27 -26.29
N SER A 464 -6.44 6.46 -25.82
CA SER A 464 -5.00 6.79 -25.77
C SER A 464 -4.28 6.50 -27.09
N GLN A 465 -3.00 6.89 -27.17
CA GLN A 465 -2.08 6.40 -28.20
C GLN A 465 -1.83 4.88 -28.03
N THR A 466 -1.43 4.19 -29.11
CA THR A 466 -0.98 2.78 -29.03
C THR A 466 0.53 2.75 -28.71
N TYR A 467 0.96 1.85 -27.83
CA TYR A 467 2.37 1.66 -27.46
C TYR A 467 2.80 0.19 -27.61
N ALA A 468 4.06 -0.04 -28.01
CA ALA A 468 4.62 -1.39 -28.09
C ALA A 468 5.20 -1.81 -26.72
N VAL A 469 4.54 -2.76 -26.06
CA VAL A 469 5.02 -3.38 -24.81
C VAL A 469 5.64 -4.73 -25.17
N GLU A 470 6.95 -4.83 -25.03
CA GLU A 470 7.68 -6.06 -25.32
C GLU A 470 7.28 -7.23 -24.41
N ALA A 471 7.62 -8.43 -24.84
CA ALA A 471 7.32 -9.68 -24.17
C ALA A 471 7.86 -9.68 -22.72
N GLY A 472 7.00 -10.01 -21.75
CA GLY A 472 7.40 -10.09 -20.33
C GLY A 472 7.78 -8.76 -19.67
N ALA A 473 7.47 -7.61 -20.27
CA ALA A 473 7.71 -6.31 -19.65
C ALA A 473 6.58 -5.89 -18.70
N VAL A 474 6.97 -5.27 -17.59
CA VAL A 474 6.07 -4.43 -16.77
C VAL A 474 6.05 -3.01 -17.37
N PHE A 475 4.90 -2.35 -17.32
CA PHE A 475 4.72 -1.02 -17.88
C PHE A 475 3.85 -0.12 -17.00
N THR A 476 4.02 1.18 -17.17
CA THR A 476 3.09 2.21 -16.68
C THR A 476 2.63 3.06 -17.84
N TRP A 477 1.32 3.24 -17.95
CA TRP A 477 0.73 4.32 -18.75
C TRP A 477 0.24 5.44 -17.82
N GLU A 478 0.43 6.68 -18.24
CA GLU A 478 -0.06 7.87 -17.56
C GLU A 478 -0.74 8.80 -18.57
N GLY A 479 -1.92 9.32 -18.26
CA GLY A 479 -2.61 10.26 -19.14
C GLY A 479 -3.69 11.09 -18.45
N THR A 480 -4.07 12.19 -19.10
CA THR A 480 -5.10 13.12 -18.61
C THR A 480 -6.43 12.87 -19.34
N VAL A 481 -7.51 12.72 -18.58
CA VAL A 481 -8.87 12.65 -19.14
C VAL A 481 -9.48 14.05 -19.07
N ALA A 482 -9.96 14.55 -20.21
CA ALA A 482 -10.66 15.84 -20.31
C ALA A 482 -12.16 15.68 -20.04
#